data_AF-A0A1I7V7B9-F1
#
_entry.id   AF-A0A1I7V7B9-F1
#
_cell.length_a   1.000
_cell.length_b   1.000
_cell.length_c   1.000
_cell.angle_alpha   90.00
_cell.angle_beta   90.00
_cell.angle_gamma   90.00
#
_symmetry.space_group_name_H-M   'P 1'
#
loop_
_entity.id
_entity.type
_entity.pdbx_description
1 polymer ?
#
loop_
_entity_poly.entity_id
_entity_poly.type
_entity_poly.pdbx_seq_one_letter_code
_entity_poly.pdbx_strand_id
1 'polypeptide(L)'
;MDVGGVLRYNHLEWVQHRMDIERMKSSATVIAQSLSEFGRCLKETELPNDVETTARLLEMQTAERDAIKEDFRISIRKGLSLLRHVRQLDVKPKHEQLSPTRLHNVTAIERMLVQLEETERSFDTFWMKHEKRLTQCLNLRRFEDSFRKLQSAFAKHMIHLEEHREVGDGPKKAEQLAKAHAEYCQQAMEDVNNARLLRDEGQELISSQDVELTASLLPKCDELDRMADALSGALERRAKVLQLSKDMHQQIHEANNWCHRGVELLTTIPYDCTASNAANALTTVDKYIEEGESLKVAERIDDMRRLSVSRRDALQKIAMREIRKPPVQVVSPEKLQCSNDDKHCSVTIVNKNSVPTSPTK
;
A
#
# COMPACT_ATOMS: atom_id res chain seq x y z
N MET A 1 -53.40 -65.56 53.40
CA MET A 1 -52.23 -66.24 52.80
C MET A 1 -51.12 -65.23 52.75
N ASP A 2 -50.12 -65.42 53.60
CA ASP A 2 -48.91 -64.61 53.60
C ASP A 2 -48.05 -65.06 52.41
N VAL A 3 -48.05 -64.27 51.34
CA VAL A 3 -47.23 -64.55 50.15
C VAL A 3 -45.81 -64.13 50.51
N GLY A 4 -45.04 -65.07 51.07
CA GLY A 4 -43.68 -64.91 51.61
C GLY A 4 -42.62 -64.38 50.63
N GLY A 5 -42.81 -63.17 50.12
CA GLY A 5 -41.85 -62.44 49.29
C GLY A 5 -40.91 -61.61 50.15
N VAL A 6 -39.62 -61.66 49.84
CA VAL A 6 -38.54 -60.88 50.50
C VAL A 6 -38.40 -59.46 49.91
N LEU A 7 -39.24 -59.10 48.95
CA LEU A 7 -39.21 -57.81 48.24
C LEU A 7 -39.89 -56.73 49.08
N ARG A 8 -39.08 -55.83 49.65
CA ARG A 8 -39.57 -54.63 50.35
C ARG A 8 -40.18 -53.65 49.37
N TYR A 9 -41.50 -53.52 49.38
CA TYR A 9 -42.22 -52.46 48.66
C TYR A 9 -42.16 -51.15 49.45
N ASN A 10 -41.75 -50.07 48.80
CA ASN A 10 -41.80 -48.71 49.33
C ASN A 10 -42.61 -47.82 48.38
N HIS A 11 -43.81 -47.44 48.80
CA HIS A 11 -44.72 -46.63 47.99
C HIS A 11 -44.11 -45.27 47.65
N LEU A 12 -43.45 -44.62 48.61
CA LEU A 12 -42.86 -43.29 48.43
C LEU A 12 -41.73 -43.31 47.40
N GLU A 13 -40.84 -44.31 47.47
CA GLU A 13 -39.76 -44.51 46.49
C GLU A 13 -40.32 -44.77 45.09
N TRP A 14 -41.36 -45.61 44.99
CA TRP A 14 -41.99 -45.91 43.71
C TRP A 14 -42.62 -44.67 43.07
N VAL A 15 -43.35 -43.85 43.85
CA VAL A 15 -43.93 -42.59 43.38
C VAL A 15 -42.81 -41.63 42.95
N GLN A 16 -41.75 -41.50 43.75
CA GLN A 16 -40.62 -40.63 43.44
C GLN A 16 -39.94 -41.00 42.12
N HIS A 17 -39.63 -42.28 41.89
CA HIS A 17 -39.05 -42.75 40.64
C HIS A 17 -39.92 -42.42 39.42
N ARG A 18 -41.25 -42.57 39.51
CA ARG A 18 -42.14 -42.20 38.41
C ARG A 18 -42.15 -40.70 38.17
N MET A 19 -42.21 -39.88 39.22
CA MET A 19 -42.16 -38.43 39.09
C MET A 19 -40.86 -37.97 38.42
N ASP A 20 -39.72 -38.54 38.80
CA ASP A 20 -38.43 -38.14 38.22
C ASP A 20 -38.26 -38.62 36.77
N ILE A 21 -38.78 -39.80 36.43
CA ILE A 21 -38.84 -40.28 35.04
C ILE A 21 -39.72 -39.36 34.19
N GLU A 22 -40.90 -38.97 34.67
CA GLU A 22 -41.77 -38.03 33.96
C GLU A 22 -41.12 -36.65 33.82
N ARG A 23 -40.43 -36.14 34.85
CA ARG A 23 -39.65 -34.88 34.75
C ARG A 23 -38.56 -34.97 33.68
N MET A 24 -37.85 -36.10 33.58
CA MET A 24 -36.85 -36.32 32.54
C MET A 24 -37.48 -36.33 31.15
N LYS A 25 -38.64 -36.98 30.99
CA LYS A 25 -39.40 -36.99 29.74
C LYS A 25 -39.89 -35.59 29.35
N SER A 26 -40.36 -34.79 30.30
CA SER A 26 -40.72 -33.39 30.08
C SER A 26 -39.50 -32.58 29.64
N SER A 27 -38.34 -32.76 30.28
CA SER A 27 -37.08 -32.11 29.90
C SER A 27 -36.67 -32.44 28.46
N ALA A 28 -36.73 -33.72 28.07
CA ALA A 28 -36.45 -34.16 26.71
C ALA A 28 -37.45 -33.57 25.69
N THR A 29 -38.71 -33.38 26.09
CA THR A 29 -39.74 -32.75 25.25
C THR A 29 -39.43 -31.28 24.99
N VAL A 30 -38.99 -30.54 26.02
CA VAL A 30 -38.58 -29.13 25.89
C VAL A 30 -37.38 -29.01 24.93
N ILE A 31 -36.35 -29.85 25.09
CA ILE A 31 -35.20 -29.88 24.19
C ILE A 31 -35.64 -30.14 22.74
N ALA A 32 -36.54 -31.11 22.53
CA ALA A 32 -37.05 -31.43 21.20
C ALA A 32 -37.80 -30.24 20.56
N GLN A 33 -38.56 -29.47 21.35
CA GLN A 33 -39.22 -28.25 20.90
C GLN A 33 -38.21 -27.17 20.52
N SER A 34 -37.22 -26.90 21.39
CA SER A 34 -36.16 -25.92 21.11
C SER A 34 -35.37 -26.28 19.85
N LEU A 35 -35.05 -27.56 19.63
CA LEU A 35 -34.41 -28.04 18.40
C LEU A 35 -35.28 -27.84 17.16
N SER A 36 -36.59 -28.05 17.27
CA SER A 36 -37.51 -27.83 16.16
C SER A 36 -37.60 -26.36 15.78
N GLU A 37 -37.68 -25.48 16.76
CA GLU A 37 -37.71 -24.02 16.56
C GLU A 37 -36.40 -23.51 15.97
N PHE A 38 -35.27 -23.94 16.54
CA PHE A 38 -33.95 -23.58 16.04
C PHE A 38 -33.71 -24.14 14.64
N GLY A 39 -34.04 -25.41 14.40
CA GLY A 39 -33.94 -26.03 13.07
C GLY A 39 -34.79 -25.33 12.01
N ARG A 40 -35.97 -24.78 12.38
CA ARG A 40 -36.77 -23.92 11.51
C ARG A 40 -36.04 -22.59 11.24
N CYS A 41 -35.54 -21.92 12.27
CA CYS A 41 -34.77 -20.68 12.12
C CYS A 41 -33.58 -20.86 11.16
N LEU A 42 -32.80 -21.94 11.32
CA LEU A 42 -31.64 -22.22 10.46
C LEU A 42 -32.02 -22.49 9.00
N LYS A 43 -33.16 -23.16 8.75
CA LYS A 43 -33.67 -23.42 7.40
C LYS A 43 -34.19 -22.17 6.71
N GLU A 44 -34.85 -21.30 7.46
CA GLU A 44 -35.40 -20.03 6.99
C GLU A 44 -34.35 -18.91 6.96
N THR A 45 -33.12 -19.17 7.41
CA THR A 45 -32.05 -18.19 7.42
C THR A 45 -31.61 -17.84 5.99
N GLU A 46 -31.91 -16.62 5.59
CA GLU A 46 -31.33 -16.00 4.40
C GLU A 46 -29.93 -15.45 4.72
N LEU A 47 -28.98 -15.65 3.81
CA LEU A 47 -27.60 -15.17 4.00
C LEU A 47 -27.55 -13.64 3.81
N PRO A 48 -27.12 -12.86 4.82
CA PRO A 48 -27.05 -11.41 4.69
C PRO A 48 -25.97 -10.96 3.71
N ASN A 49 -26.11 -9.73 3.21
CA ASN A 49 -25.23 -9.18 2.17
C ASN A 49 -24.09 -8.27 2.70
N ASP A 50 -23.98 -8.08 4.01
CA ASP A 50 -22.96 -7.23 4.64
C ASP A 50 -22.26 -7.93 5.81
N VAL A 51 -21.07 -7.44 6.17
CA VAL A 51 -20.21 -8.06 7.19
C VAL A 51 -20.85 -8.03 8.58
N GLU A 52 -21.48 -6.91 8.94
CA GLU A 52 -21.97 -6.67 10.29
C GLU A 52 -23.18 -7.55 10.59
N THR A 53 -24.16 -7.58 9.69
CA THR A 53 -25.36 -8.39 9.83
C THR A 53 -25.03 -9.87 9.82
N THR A 54 -24.13 -10.33 8.93
CA THR A 54 -23.71 -11.74 8.89
C THR A 54 -22.94 -12.16 10.16
N ALA A 55 -22.07 -11.29 10.68
CA ALA A 55 -21.35 -11.56 11.92
C ALA A 55 -22.29 -11.66 13.14
N ARG A 56 -23.23 -10.71 13.28
CA ARG A 56 -24.24 -10.72 14.35
C ARG A 56 -25.14 -11.94 14.27
N LEU A 57 -25.55 -12.34 13.06
CA LEU A 57 -26.36 -13.53 12.85
C LEU A 57 -25.63 -14.80 13.30
N LEU A 58 -24.35 -14.94 12.95
CA LEU A 58 -23.52 -16.07 13.39
C LEU A 58 -23.38 -16.10 14.91
N GLU A 59 -23.11 -14.95 15.54
CA GLU A 59 -23.02 -14.82 17.00
C GLU A 59 -24.32 -15.23 17.69
N MET A 60 -25.45 -14.68 17.25
CA MET A 60 -26.78 -14.97 17.82
C MET A 60 -27.12 -16.46 17.71
N GLN A 61 -26.96 -17.06 16.53
CA GLN A 61 -27.27 -18.48 16.33
C GLN A 61 -26.31 -19.40 17.10
N THR A 62 -25.05 -18.99 17.28
CA THR A 62 -24.09 -19.73 18.11
C THR A 62 -24.49 -19.68 19.58
N ALA A 63 -24.95 -18.53 20.08
CA ALA A 63 -25.43 -18.40 21.45
C ALA A 63 -26.68 -19.25 21.70
N GLU A 64 -27.63 -19.29 20.75
CA GLU A 64 -28.80 -20.17 20.82
C GLU A 64 -28.41 -21.66 20.81
N ARG A 65 -27.46 -22.05 19.95
CA ARG A 65 -26.87 -23.40 19.93
C ARG A 65 -26.30 -23.76 21.29
N ASP A 66 -25.49 -22.87 21.88
CA ASP A 66 -24.85 -23.09 23.18
C ASP A 66 -25.87 -23.25 24.32
N ALA A 67 -26.96 -22.49 24.29
CA ALA A 67 -28.06 -22.63 25.24
C ALA A 67 -28.70 -24.02 25.16
N ILE A 68 -29.03 -24.49 23.94
CA ILE A 68 -29.60 -25.83 23.72
C ILE A 68 -28.61 -26.93 24.18
N LYS A 69 -27.30 -26.75 23.95
CA LYS A 69 -26.26 -27.68 24.41
C LYS A 69 -26.19 -27.75 25.94
N GLU A 70 -26.37 -26.63 26.64
CA GLU A 70 -26.44 -26.65 28.10
C GLU A 70 -27.69 -27.39 28.59
N ASP A 71 -28.84 -27.25 27.91
CA ASP A 71 -30.06 -27.99 28.23
C ASP A 71 -29.87 -29.52 28.09
N PHE A 72 -29.19 -29.96 27.02
CA PHE A 72 -28.75 -31.35 26.86
C PHE A 72 -27.87 -31.79 28.03
N ARG A 73 -26.83 -31.02 28.34
CA ARG A 73 -25.87 -31.31 29.41
C ARG A 73 -26.57 -31.44 30.77
N ILE A 74 -27.49 -30.54 31.09
CA ILE A 74 -28.30 -30.58 32.32
C ILE A 74 -29.20 -31.82 32.33
N SER A 75 -29.89 -32.11 31.22
CA SER A 75 -30.82 -33.25 31.13
C SER A 75 -30.10 -34.60 31.25
N ILE A 76 -28.94 -34.75 30.60
CA ILE A 76 -28.09 -35.95 30.69
C ILE A 76 -27.56 -36.13 32.11
N ARG A 77 -27.05 -35.07 32.76
CA ARG A 77 -26.60 -35.15 34.17
C ARG A 77 -27.72 -35.59 35.11
N LYS A 78 -28.92 -35.01 34.95
CA LYS A 78 -30.12 -35.40 35.73
C LYS A 78 -30.49 -36.86 35.48
N GLY A 79 -30.50 -37.30 34.22
CA GLY A 79 -30.80 -38.69 33.86
C GLY A 79 -29.78 -39.70 34.38
N LEU A 80 -28.48 -39.39 34.33
CA LEU A 80 -27.42 -40.24 34.90
C LEU A 80 -27.50 -40.31 36.44
N SER A 81 -27.82 -39.19 37.09
CA SER A 81 -28.08 -39.17 38.53
C SER A 81 -29.28 -40.06 38.87
N LEU A 82 -30.41 -39.88 38.18
CA LEU A 82 -31.62 -40.69 38.38
C LEU A 82 -31.34 -42.18 38.14
N LEU A 83 -30.58 -42.52 37.10
CA LEU A 83 -30.18 -43.89 36.80
C LEU A 83 -29.43 -44.55 37.95
N ARG A 84 -28.50 -43.81 38.57
CA ARG A 84 -27.74 -44.28 39.75
C ARG A 84 -28.66 -44.52 40.94
N HIS A 85 -29.57 -43.58 41.21
CA HIS A 85 -30.54 -43.68 42.31
C HIS A 85 -31.50 -44.87 42.14
N VAL A 86 -32.04 -45.07 40.93
CA VAL A 86 -32.99 -46.17 40.64
C VAL A 86 -32.29 -47.53 40.67
N ARG A 87 -31.00 -47.60 40.29
CA ARG A 87 -30.21 -48.84 40.36
C ARG A 87 -29.87 -49.26 41.79
N GLN A 88 -29.62 -48.29 42.68
CA GLN A 88 -29.14 -48.50 44.07
C GLN A 88 -27.86 -49.36 44.15
N LEU A 89 -27.13 -49.46 43.05
CA LEU A 89 -25.91 -50.26 42.89
C LEU A 89 -24.95 -49.43 42.05
N ASP A 90 -23.70 -49.32 42.50
CA ASP A 90 -22.64 -48.58 41.79
C ASP A 90 -22.20 -49.29 40.50
N VAL A 91 -22.45 -50.60 40.39
CA VAL A 91 -22.14 -51.44 39.24
C VAL A 91 -23.42 -51.83 38.51
N LYS A 92 -23.37 -51.93 37.17
CA LYS A 92 -24.50 -52.35 36.33
C LYS A 92 -25.02 -53.71 36.83
N PRO A 93 -26.26 -53.78 37.35
CA PRO A 93 -26.80 -55.02 37.89
C PRO A 93 -27.08 -56.03 36.78
N LYS A 94 -26.95 -57.33 37.08
CA LYS A 94 -27.52 -58.40 36.24
C LYS A 94 -29.05 -58.30 36.29
N HIS A 95 -29.74 -58.69 35.22
CA HIS A 95 -31.21 -58.64 35.14
C HIS A 95 -31.90 -59.35 36.33
N GLU A 96 -31.32 -60.43 36.82
CA GLU A 96 -31.79 -61.24 37.96
C GLU A 96 -31.70 -60.51 39.32
N GLN A 97 -30.93 -59.42 39.41
CA GLN A 97 -30.68 -58.67 40.65
C GLN A 97 -31.68 -57.52 40.88
N LEU A 98 -32.54 -57.23 39.91
CA LEU A 98 -33.53 -56.16 39.98
C LEU A 98 -34.94 -56.73 39.98
N SER A 99 -35.85 -56.08 40.70
CA SER A 99 -37.28 -56.36 40.53
C SER A 99 -37.74 -56.01 39.11
N PRO A 100 -38.77 -56.66 38.56
CA PRO A 100 -39.26 -56.37 37.21
C PRO A 100 -39.59 -54.89 36.97
N THR A 101 -40.20 -54.22 37.97
CA THR A 101 -40.51 -52.78 37.92
C THR A 101 -39.25 -51.93 37.89
N ARG A 102 -38.24 -52.27 38.71
CA ARG A 102 -36.97 -51.53 38.75
C ARG A 102 -36.20 -51.71 37.45
N LEU A 103 -36.18 -52.93 36.90
CA LEU A 103 -35.57 -53.21 35.61
C LEU A 103 -36.24 -52.40 34.48
N HIS A 104 -37.56 -52.30 34.48
CA HIS A 104 -38.31 -51.47 33.54
C HIS A 104 -37.88 -49.99 33.63
N ASN A 105 -37.83 -49.42 34.83
CA ASN A 105 -37.40 -48.04 35.06
C ASN A 105 -35.96 -47.79 34.61
N VAL A 106 -35.03 -48.68 34.96
CA VAL A 106 -33.62 -48.60 34.52
C VAL A 106 -33.53 -48.60 33.00
N THR A 107 -34.24 -49.53 32.34
CA THR A 107 -34.24 -49.64 30.88
C THR A 107 -34.84 -48.40 30.22
N ALA A 108 -35.91 -47.84 30.79
CA ALA A 108 -36.53 -46.62 30.29
C ALA A 108 -35.58 -45.41 30.37
N ILE A 109 -34.88 -45.25 31.50
CA ILE A 109 -33.91 -44.16 31.70
C ILE A 109 -32.71 -44.33 30.76
N GLU A 110 -32.15 -45.55 30.65
CA GLU A 110 -31.07 -45.83 29.71
C GLU A 110 -31.46 -45.51 28.27
N ARG A 111 -32.66 -45.92 27.83
CA ARG A 111 -33.16 -45.60 26.49
C ARG A 111 -33.29 -44.10 26.26
N MET A 112 -33.84 -43.35 27.22
CA MET A 112 -33.94 -41.88 27.08
C MET A 112 -32.58 -41.20 27.03
N LEU A 113 -31.60 -41.67 27.80
CA LEU A 113 -30.23 -41.15 27.75
C LEU A 113 -29.58 -41.40 26.38
N VAL A 114 -29.71 -42.61 25.84
CA VAL A 114 -29.22 -42.95 24.49
C VAL A 114 -29.88 -42.07 23.44
N GLN A 115 -31.21 -41.89 23.51
CA GLN A 115 -31.94 -41.03 22.58
C GLN A 115 -31.51 -39.56 22.65
N LEU A 116 -31.29 -39.01 23.85
CA LEU A 116 -30.77 -37.66 24.00
C LEU A 116 -29.37 -37.53 23.38
N GLU A 117 -28.49 -38.49 23.61
CA GLU A 117 -27.14 -38.48 23.05
C GLU A 117 -27.14 -38.59 21.51
N GLU A 118 -27.97 -39.46 20.95
CA GLU A 118 -28.14 -39.57 19.49
C GLU A 118 -28.72 -38.30 18.87
N THR A 119 -29.70 -37.68 19.54
CA THR A 119 -30.30 -36.41 19.10
C THR A 119 -29.28 -35.27 19.16
N GLU A 120 -28.47 -35.20 20.22
CA GLU A 120 -27.39 -34.22 20.35
C GLU A 120 -26.35 -34.38 19.24
N ARG A 121 -25.92 -35.62 18.94
CA ARG A 121 -24.98 -35.88 17.83
C ARG A 121 -25.56 -35.47 16.46
N SER A 122 -26.84 -35.72 16.23
CA SER A 122 -27.53 -35.30 15.01
C SER A 122 -27.58 -33.77 14.91
N PHE A 123 -27.89 -33.11 16.02
CA PHE A 123 -27.88 -31.65 16.13
C PHE A 123 -26.51 -31.05 15.84
N ASP A 124 -25.44 -31.57 16.46
CA ASP A 124 -24.06 -31.13 16.21
C ASP A 124 -23.69 -31.25 14.73
N THR A 125 -24.08 -32.35 14.09
CA THR A 125 -23.82 -32.57 12.66
C THR A 125 -24.56 -31.56 11.77
N PHE A 126 -25.81 -31.23 12.10
CA PHE A 126 -26.58 -30.22 11.39
C PHE A 126 -25.98 -28.82 11.59
N TRP A 127 -25.65 -28.47 12.83
CA TRP A 127 -25.03 -27.21 13.20
C TRP A 127 -23.70 -27.00 12.47
N MET A 128 -22.79 -27.97 12.49
CA MET A 128 -21.48 -27.85 11.83
C MET A 128 -21.61 -27.49 10.35
N LYS A 129 -22.60 -28.04 9.64
CA LYS A 129 -22.85 -27.72 8.23
C LYS A 129 -23.35 -26.29 8.06
N HIS A 130 -24.30 -25.87 8.89
CA HIS A 130 -24.86 -24.52 8.84
C HIS A 130 -23.82 -23.46 9.24
N GLU A 131 -23.09 -23.68 10.33
CA GLU A 131 -22.00 -22.83 10.80
C GLU A 131 -20.91 -22.67 9.73
N LYS A 132 -20.49 -23.77 9.08
CA LYS A 132 -19.54 -23.72 7.95
C LYS A 132 -20.06 -22.79 6.85
N ARG A 133 -21.31 -22.97 6.41
CA ARG A 133 -21.93 -22.15 5.36
C ARG A 133 -21.98 -20.66 5.74
N LEU A 134 -22.41 -20.35 6.96
CA LEU A 134 -22.54 -18.97 7.43
C LEU A 134 -21.17 -18.30 7.63
N THR A 135 -20.18 -19.05 8.12
CA THR A 135 -18.79 -18.57 8.25
C THR A 135 -18.16 -18.30 6.89
N GLN A 136 -18.41 -19.16 5.90
CA GLN A 136 -17.97 -18.94 4.51
C GLN A 136 -18.61 -17.67 3.92
N CYS A 137 -19.90 -17.46 4.15
CA CYS A 137 -20.57 -16.22 3.77
C CYS A 137 -19.90 -15.00 4.42
N LEU A 138 -19.63 -15.04 5.72
CA LEU A 138 -18.96 -13.95 6.44
C LEU A 138 -17.58 -13.63 5.86
N ASN A 139 -16.78 -14.66 5.56
CA ASN A 139 -15.46 -14.48 4.96
C ASN A 139 -15.55 -13.86 3.56
N LEU A 140 -16.51 -14.31 2.73
CA LEU A 140 -16.76 -13.68 1.44
C LEU A 140 -17.13 -12.20 1.61
N ARG A 141 -18.04 -11.86 2.53
CA ARG A 141 -18.44 -10.47 2.77
C ARG A 141 -17.26 -9.61 3.23
N ARG A 142 -16.37 -10.13 4.08
CA ARG A 142 -15.16 -9.42 4.54
C ARG A 142 -14.17 -9.16 3.40
N PHE A 143 -13.97 -10.17 2.55
CA PHE A 143 -13.17 -10.02 1.34
C PHE A 143 -13.76 -8.94 0.42
N GLU A 144 -15.06 -9.00 0.14
CA GLU A 144 -15.74 -8.04 -0.74
C GLU A 144 -15.77 -6.62 -0.19
N ASP A 145 -15.81 -6.45 1.13
CA ASP A 145 -15.68 -5.15 1.78
C ASP A 145 -14.26 -4.56 1.64
N SER A 146 -13.24 -5.37 1.88
CA SER A 146 -11.83 -4.98 1.72
C SER A 146 -11.51 -4.66 0.26
N PHE A 147 -12.04 -5.46 -0.67
CA PHE A 147 -11.92 -5.25 -2.11
C PHE A 147 -12.50 -3.88 -2.52
N ARG A 148 -13.73 -3.55 -2.08
CA ARG A 148 -14.35 -2.25 -2.38
C ARG A 148 -13.56 -1.07 -1.80
N LYS A 149 -12.99 -1.22 -0.60
CA LYS A 149 -12.13 -0.20 0.02
C LYS A 149 -10.88 0.05 -0.82
N LEU A 150 -10.20 -1.02 -1.25
CA LEU A 150 -9.04 -0.91 -2.13
C LEU A 150 -9.40 -0.32 -3.49
N GLN A 151 -10.51 -0.72 -4.12
CA GLN A 151 -10.98 -0.08 -5.36
C GLN A 151 -11.13 1.43 -5.21
N SER A 152 -11.71 1.90 -4.11
CA SER A 152 -11.81 3.33 -3.83
C SER A 152 -10.44 3.99 -3.63
N ALA A 153 -9.51 3.34 -2.91
CA ALA A 153 -8.16 3.85 -2.69
C ALA A 153 -7.37 3.97 -4.01
N PHE A 154 -7.37 2.92 -4.84
CA PHE A 154 -6.73 2.92 -6.15
C PHE A 154 -7.30 3.98 -7.08
N ALA A 155 -8.64 4.16 -7.10
CA ALA A 155 -9.26 5.23 -7.88
C ALA A 155 -8.76 6.62 -7.44
N LYS A 156 -8.63 6.86 -6.13
CA LYS A 156 -8.05 8.11 -5.60
C LYS A 156 -6.58 8.28 -6.03
N HIS A 157 -5.79 7.21 -6.00
CA HIS A 157 -4.39 7.28 -6.44
C HIS A 157 -4.26 7.59 -7.92
N MET A 158 -5.11 7.00 -8.76
CA MET A 158 -5.14 7.28 -10.18
C MET A 158 -5.50 8.74 -10.45
N ILE A 159 -6.56 9.27 -9.82
CA ILE A 159 -6.94 10.70 -9.92
C ILE A 159 -5.78 11.60 -9.48
N HIS A 160 -5.13 11.30 -8.35
CA HIS A 160 -3.96 12.06 -7.90
C HIS A 160 -2.87 12.12 -8.96
N LEU A 161 -2.54 11.00 -9.62
CA LEU A 161 -1.54 10.98 -10.70
C LEU A 161 -1.98 11.76 -11.94
N GLU A 162 -3.28 11.90 -12.19
CA GLU A 162 -3.81 12.74 -13.27
C GLU A 162 -3.70 14.23 -12.96
N GLU A 163 -3.98 14.62 -11.71
CA GLU A 163 -3.89 16.00 -11.24
C GLU A 163 -2.43 16.46 -11.09
N HIS A 164 -1.51 15.56 -10.74
CA HIS A 164 -0.11 15.87 -10.46
C HIS A 164 0.80 15.48 -11.63
N ARG A 165 0.57 16.07 -12.81
CA ARG A 165 1.37 15.84 -14.04
C ARG A 165 2.49 16.86 -14.28
N GLU A 166 2.58 17.91 -13.47
CA GLU A 166 3.59 18.96 -13.65
C GLU A 166 5.03 18.44 -13.58
N VAL A 167 5.96 18.98 -14.37
CA VAL A 167 7.37 18.55 -14.36
C VAL A 167 8.33 19.60 -13.78
N GLY A 168 7.81 20.81 -13.54
CA GLY A 168 8.60 21.95 -13.05
C GLY A 168 9.25 22.75 -14.18
N ASP A 169 9.58 23.99 -13.87
CA ASP A 169 10.16 24.99 -14.78
C ASP A 169 11.64 25.29 -14.50
N GLY A 170 12.23 24.61 -13.51
CA GLY A 170 13.65 24.71 -13.20
C GLY A 170 14.12 23.63 -12.21
N PRO A 171 15.44 23.57 -11.93
CA PRO A 171 16.05 22.48 -11.17
C PRO A 171 15.41 22.27 -9.79
N LYS A 172 15.19 23.38 -9.06
CA LYS A 172 14.63 23.34 -7.71
C LYS A 172 13.20 22.78 -7.68
N LYS A 173 12.33 23.22 -8.60
CA LYS A 173 10.94 22.75 -8.64
C LYS A 173 10.87 21.31 -9.13
N ALA A 174 11.67 20.92 -10.13
CA ALA A 174 11.74 19.53 -10.58
C ALA A 174 12.22 18.57 -9.48
N GLU A 175 13.23 18.96 -8.69
CA GLU A 175 13.67 18.20 -7.51
C GLU A 175 12.55 18.05 -6.47
N GLN A 176 11.88 19.15 -6.14
CA GLN A 176 10.78 19.15 -5.17
C GLN A 176 9.65 18.20 -5.61
N LEU A 177 9.32 18.20 -6.90
CA LEU A 177 8.31 17.31 -7.46
C LEU A 177 8.73 15.85 -7.43
N ALA A 178 9.97 15.55 -7.82
CA ALA A 178 10.52 14.20 -7.74
C ALA A 178 10.49 13.66 -6.29
N LYS A 179 10.87 14.50 -5.32
CA LYS A 179 10.83 14.15 -3.89
C LYS A 179 9.40 13.92 -3.39
N ALA A 180 8.48 14.85 -3.67
CA ALA A 180 7.08 14.73 -3.26
C ALA A 180 6.42 13.47 -3.86
N HIS A 181 6.72 13.18 -5.14
CA HIS A 181 6.25 11.95 -5.78
C HIS A 181 6.84 10.70 -5.13
N ALA A 182 8.13 10.70 -4.78
CA ALA A 182 8.77 9.58 -4.09
C ALA A 182 8.17 9.31 -2.70
N GLU A 183 7.84 10.36 -1.95
CA GLU A 183 7.13 10.25 -0.66
C GLU A 183 5.72 9.70 -0.86
N TYR A 184 4.98 10.21 -1.85
CA TYR A 184 3.64 9.71 -2.18
C TYR A 184 3.64 8.24 -2.63
N CYS A 185 4.65 7.82 -3.41
CA CYS A 185 4.82 6.43 -3.80
C CYS A 185 4.88 5.49 -2.60
N GLN A 186 5.49 5.89 -1.48
CA GLN A 186 5.55 5.04 -0.29
C GLN A 186 4.14 4.74 0.25
N GLN A 187 3.28 5.76 0.31
CA GLN A 187 1.91 5.59 0.74
C GLN A 187 1.08 4.78 -0.25
N ALA A 188 1.20 5.05 -1.55
CA ALA A 188 0.43 4.33 -2.57
C ALA A 188 0.87 2.86 -2.70
N MET A 189 2.15 2.55 -2.45
CA MET A 189 2.66 1.19 -2.46
C MET A 189 2.15 0.36 -1.27
N GLU A 190 1.73 0.98 -0.17
CA GLU A 190 1.07 0.28 0.93
C GLU A 190 -0.25 -0.36 0.44
N ASP A 191 -1.06 0.39 -0.30
CA ASP A 191 -2.31 -0.12 -0.88
C ASP A 191 -2.08 -1.15 -1.98
N VAL A 192 -0.98 -1.04 -2.74
CA VAL A 192 -0.53 -2.11 -3.67
C VAL A 192 -0.21 -3.40 -2.91
N ASN A 193 0.50 -3.32 -1.80
CA ASN A 193 0.81 -4.49 -0.97
C ASN A 193 -0.45 -5.08 -0.34
N ASN A 194 -1.35 -4.24 0.18
CA ASN A 194 -2.63 -4.67 0.73
C ASN A 194 -3.50 -5.38 -0.32
N ALA A 195 -3.48 -4.93 -1.58
CA ALA A 195 -4.17 -5.61 -2.68
C ALA A 195 -3.61 -7.01 -2.95
N ARG A 196 -2.29 -7.18 -2.92
CA ARG A 196 -1.63 -8.49 -3.10
C ARG A 196 -1.94 -9.44 -1.93
N LEU A 197 -1.87 -8.94 -0.70
CA LEU A 197 -2.26 -9.71 0.49
C LEU A 197 -3.72 -10.15 0.43
N LEU A 198 -4.64 -9.23 0.10
CA LEU A 198 -6.06 -9.57 -0.02
C LEU A 198 -6.30 -10.60 -1.15
N ARG A 199 -5.57 -10.50 -2.25
CA ARG A 199 -5.64 -11.46 -3.34
C ARG A 199 -5.19 -12.85 -2.89
N ASP A 200 -4.13 -12.94 -2.11
CA ASP A 200 -3.66 -14.22 -1.55
C ASP A 200 -4.67 -14.79 -0.53
N GLU A 201 -5.26 -13.94 0.32
CA GLU A 201 -6.39 -14.35 1.17
C GLU A 201 -7.57 -14.89 0.33
N GLY A 202 -7.89 -14.24 -0.79
CA GLY A 202 -8.91 -14.70 -1.74
C GLY A 202 -8.57 -16.06 -2.34
N GLN A 203 -7.30 -16.32 -2.67
CA GLN A 203 -6.84 -17.60 -3.20
C GLN A 203 -6.92 -18.72 -2.16
N GLU A 204 -6.62 -18.42 -0.89
CA GLU A 204 -6.80 -19.36 0.23
C GLU A 204 -8.28 -19.66 0.47
N LEU A 205 -9.16 -18.66 0.36
CA LEU A 205 -10.61 -18.86 0.43
C LEU A 205 -11.09 -19.78 -0.71
N ILE A 206 -10.61 -19.58 -1.94
CA ILE A 206 -10.93 -20.46 -3.07
C ILE A 206 -10.46 -21.91 -2.82
N SER A 207 -9.26 -22.07 -2.27
CA SER A 207 -8.65 -23.40 -2.06
C SER A 207 -9.32 -24.18 -0.92
N SER A 208 -9.89 -23.47 0.06
CA SER A 208 -10.53 -24.05 1.25
C SER A 208 -12.05 -24.23 1.15
N GLN A 209 -12.69 -23.68 0.11
CA GLN A 209 -14.15 -23.64 -0.04
C GLN A 209 -14.69 -24.58 -1.13
N ASP A 210 -15.96 -24.94 -0.99
CA ASP A 210 -16.72 -25.64 -2.03
C ASP A 210 -16.88 -24.72 -3.27
N VAL A 211 -16.95 -25.33 -4.45
CA VAL A 211 -16.88 -24.72 -5.81
C VAL A 211 -17.75 -23.46 -6.03
N GLU A 212 -18.79 -23.28 -5.23
CA GLU A 212 -19.82 -22.26 -5.38
C GLU A 212 -19.30 -20.82 -5.23
N LEU A 213 -18.30 -20.58 -4.38
CA LEU A 213 -17.76 -19.24 -4.11
C LEU A 213 -16.62 -18.84 -5.06
N THR A 214 -15.99 -19.84 -5.70
CA THR A 214 -14.85 -19.66 -6.61
C THR A 214 -15.18 -18.76 -7.79
N ALA A 215 -16.38 -18.88 -8.37
CA ALA A 215 -16.81 -18.08 -9.51
C ALA A 215 -16.93 -16.58 -9.18
N SER A 216 -17.17 -16.22 -7.92
CA SER A 216 -17.28 -14.84 -7.45
C SER A 216 -15.94 -14.25 -7.00
N LEU A 217 -15.06 -15.07 -6.43
CA LEU A 217 -13.77 -14.66 -5.89
C LEU A 217 -12.70 -14.52 -6.99
N LEU A 218 -12.61 -15.47 -7.92
CA LEU A 218 -11.52 -15.51 -8.90
C LEU A 218 -11.41 -14.23 -9.73
N PRO A 219 -12.50 -13.67 -10.31
CA PRO A 219 -12.41 -12.42 -11.06
C PRO A 219 -11.97 -11.23 -10.21
N LYS A 220 -12.25 -11.23 -8.91
CA LYS A 220 -11.85 -10.17 -7.97
C LYS A 220 -10.37 -10.29 -7.62
N CYS A 221 -9.85 -11.51 -7.46
CA CYS A 221 -8.40 -11.74 -7.31
C CYS A 221 -7.63 -11.27 -8.54
N ASP A 222 -8.09 -11.62 -9.74
CA ASP A 222 -7.49 -11.17 -11.00
C ASP A 222 -7.52 -9.64 -11.13
N GLU A 223 -8.61 -9.00 -10.68
CA GLU A 223 -8.73 -7.54 -10.67
C GLU A 223 -7.78 -6.88 -9.66
N LEU A 224 -7.57 -7.47 -8.47
CA LEU A 224 -6.58 -6.98 -7.51
C LEU A 224 -5.17 -6.99 -8.10
N ASP A 225 -4.78 -8.08 -8.76
CA ASP A 225 -3.48 -8.18 -9.46
C ASP A 225 -3.37 -7.10 -10.55
N ARG A 226 -4.41 -6.96 -11.39
CA ARG A 226 -4.46 -5.96 -12.46
C ARG A 226 -4.34 -4.53 -11.93
N MET A 227 -5.08 -4.21 -10.88
CA MET A 227 -5.05 -2.89 -10.23
C MET A 227 -3.66 -2.61 -9.64
N ALA A 228 -3.10 -3.57 -8.91
CA ALA A 228 -1.77 -3.49 -8.30
C ALA A 228 -0.68 -3.19 -9.34
N ASP A 229 -0.68 -3.93 -10.44
CA ASP A 229 0.29 -3.74 -11.53
C ASP A 229 0.08 -2.41 -12.27
N ALA A 230 -1.18 -2.03 -12.52
CA ALA A 230 -1.50 -0.77 -13.18
C ALA A 230 -1.03 0.45 -12.37
N LEU A 231 -1.30 0.47 -11.06
CA LEU A 231 -0.87 1.56 -10.17
C LEU A 231 0.65 1.58 -10.02
N SER A 232 1.27 0.43 -9.77
CA SER A 232 2.74 0.33 -9.66
C SER A 232 3.43 0.86 -10.92
N GLY A 233 2.98 0.42 -12.09
CA GLY A 233 3.51 0.89 -13.36
C GLY A 233 3.21 2.38 -13.64
N ALA A 234 2.10 2.92 -13.15
CA ALA A 234 1.80 4.35 -13.26
C ALA A 234 2.73 5.21 -12.38
N LEU A 235 2.96 4.78 -11.13
CA LEU A 235 3.87 5.43 -10.20
C LEU A 235 5.31 5.43 -10.75
N GLU A 236 5.78 4.30 -11.27
CA GLU A 236 7.12 4.17 -11.85
C GLU A 236 7.29 5.05 -13.09
N ARG A 237 6.32 5.04 -14.01
CA ARG A 237 6.35 5.92 -15.20
C ARG A 237 6.43 7.38 -14.80
N ARG A 238 5.66 7.81 -13.80
CA ARG A 238 5.69 9.18 -13.30
C ARG A 238 7.03 9.54 -12.67
N ALA A 239 7.60 8.63 -11.86
CA ALA A 239 8.93 8.81 -11.28
C ALA A 239 10.00 8.99 -12.37
N LYS A 240 9.95 8.18 -13.44
CA LYS A 240 10.87 8.29 -14.57
C LYS A 240 10.75 9.62 -15.31
N VAL A 241 9.53 10.12 -15.52
CA VAL A 241 9.30 11.44 -16.15
C VAL A 241 9.88 12.57 -15.30
N LEU A 242 9.66 12.53 -13.98
CA LEU A 242 10.21 13.53 -13.06
C LEU A 242 11.73 13.48 -12.99
N GLN A 243 12.32 12.28 -12.98
CA GLN A 243 13.77 12.11 -13.04
C GLN A 243 14.35 12.70 -14.33
N LEU A 244 13.75 12.42 -15.48
CA LEU A 244 14.17 13.00 -16.75
C LEU A 244 14.07 14.54 -16.73
N SER A 245 13.00 15.08 -16.17
CA SER A 245 12.83 16.54 -16.06
C SER A 245 13.87 17.18 -15.14
N LYS A 246 14.16 16.55 -13.99
CA LYS A 246 15.22 16.97 -13.07
C LYS A 246 16.58 16.99 -13.77
N ASP A 247 16.94 15.90 -14.44
CA ASP A 247 18.23 15.79 -15.13
C ASP A 247 18.36 16.82 -16.25
N MET A 248 17.29 17.04 -17.02
CA MET A 248 17.24 18.05 -18.09
C MET A 248 17.44 19.46 -17.53
N HIS A 249 16.67 19.84 -16.51
CA HIS A 249 16.78 21.18 -15.91
C HIS A 249 18.15 21.42 -15.29
N GLN A 250 18.73 20.41 -14.64
CA GLN A 250 20.07 20.48 -14.07
C GLN A 250 21.14 20.70 -15.16
N GLN A 251 21.08 19.93 -16.25
CA GLN A 251 22.00 20.08 -17.39
C GLN A 251 21.89 21.46 -18.05
N ILE A 252 20.66 21.97 -18.23
CA ILE A 252 20.43 23.32 -18.76
C ILE A 252 21.01 24.38 -17.81
N HIS A 253 20.80 24.23 -16.50
CA HIS A 253 21.32 25.15 -15.51
C HIS A 253 22.86 25.18 -15.51
N GLU A 254 23.50 24.01 -15.53
CA GLU A 254 24.97 23.88 -15.62
C GLU A 254 25.51 24.50 -16.91
N ALA A 255 24.88 24.23 -18.06
CA ALA A 255 25.26 24.82 -19.34
C ALA A 255 25.09 26.34 -19.36
N ASN A 256 24.02 26.88 -18.76
CA ASN A 256 23.80 28.32 -18.64
C ASN A 256 24.85 28.98 -17.74
N ASN A 257 25.17 28.37 -16.60
CA ASN A 257 26.22 28.88 -15.70
C ASN A 257 27.59 28.86 -16.38
N TRP A 258 27.90 27.80 -17.14
CA TRP A 258 29.12 27.71 -17.93
C TRP A 258 29.16 28.81 -19.02
N CYS A 259 28.09 28.96 -19.81
CA CYS A 259 27.99 30.04 -20.80
C CYS A 259 28.19 31.42 -20.17
N HIS A 260 27.59 31.68 -19.00
CA HIS A 260 27.73 32.95 -18.29
C HIS A 260 29.18 33.23 -17.91
N ARG A 261 29.86 32.26 -17.29
CA ARG A 261 31.29 32.33 -16.98
C ARG A 261 32.14 32.55 -18.23
N GLY A 262 31.79 31.93 -19.35
CA GLY A 262 32.48 32.14 -20.61
C GLY A 262 32.34 33.55 -21.16
N VAL A 263 31.14 34.15 -21.07
CA VAL A 263 30.94 35.56 -21.47
C VAL A 263 31.79 36.49 -20.61
N GLU A 264 31.82 36.29 -19.29
CA GLU A 264 32.69 37.05 -18.38
C GLU A 264 34.17 36.90 -18.76
N LEU A 265 34.63 35.68 -19.02
CA LEU A 265 35.99 35.37 -19.45
C LEU A 265 36.36 36.06 -20.79
N LEU A 266 35.44 36.06 -21.76
CA LEU A 266 35.63 36.66 -23.07
C LEU A 266 35.58 38.19 -23.07
N THR A 267 34.80 38.78 -22.16
CA THR A 267 34.64 40.24 -22.07
C THR A 267 35.69 40.90 -21.19
N THR A 268 36.32 40.16 -20.28
CA THR A 268 37.39 40.68 -19.42
C THR A 268 38.61 41.09 -20.25
N ILE A 269 38.87 42.39 -20.37
CA ILE A 269 40.03 42.94 -21.07
C ILE A 269 41.21 43.00 -20.08
N PRO A 270 42.33 42.31 -20.35
CA PRO A 270 43.52 42.46 -19.51
C PRO A 270 44.06 43.89 -19.64
N TYR A 271 44.12 44.62 -18.51
CA TYR A 271 44.62 45.99 -18.44
C TYR A 271 46.15 46.08 -18.61
N ASP A 272 46.88 45.01 -18.30
CA ASP A 272 48.34 44.90 -18.50
C ASP A 272 48.73 43.55 -19.13
N CYS A 273 49.14 43.58 -20.39
CA CYS A 273 49.58 42.41 -21.16
C CYS A 273 51.05 42.06 -20.86
N THR A 274 51.36 41.65 -19.63
CA THR A 274 52.65 41.01 -19.33
C THR A 274 52.64 39.54 -19.77
N ALA A 275 53.82 38.97 -20.04
CA ALA A 275 53.93 37.55 -20.42
C ALA A 275 53.35 36.59 -19.37
N SER A 276 53.50 36.91 -18.08
CA SER A 276 52.93 36.12 -16.98
C SER A 276 51.40 36.22 -16.93
N ASN A 277 50.83 37.41 -17.10
CA ASN A 277 49.37 37.60 -17.15
C ASN A 277 48.75 36.86 -18.34
N ALA A 278 49.42 36.87 -19.50
CA ALA A 278 48.96 36.17 -20.68
C ALA A 278 49.01 34.64 -20.50
N ALA A 279 50.05 34.10 -19.84
CA ALA A 279 50.13 32.67 -19.53
C ALA A 279 49.01 32.23 -18.57
N ASN A 280 48.74 32.99 -17.51
CA ASN A 280 47.66 32.70 -16.56
C ASN A 280 46.27 32.76 -17.23
N ALA A 281 46.05 33.74 -18.12
CA ALA A 281 44.81 33.85 -18.89
C ALA A 281 44.62 32.66 -19.84
N LEU A 282 45.69 32.18 -20.49
CA LEU A 282 45.65 30.98 -21.32
C LEU A 282 45.26 29.75 -20.51
N THR A 283 45.91 29.50 -19.36
CA THR A 283 45.55 28.37 -18.49
C THR A 283 44.09 28.43 -18.02
N THR A 284 43.58 29.63 -17.74
CA THR A 284 42.18 29.82 -17.34
C THR A 284 41.21 29.50 -18.48
N VAL A 285 41.53 29.91 -19.71
CA VAL A 285 40.73 29.62 -20.91
C VAL A 285 40.79 28.13 -21.25
N ASP A 286 41.95 27.50 -21.17
CA ASP A 286 42.14 26.08 -21.44
C ASP A 286 41.29 25.23 -20.49
N LYS A 287 41.37 25.50 -19.18
CA LYS A 287 40.55 24.83 -18.17
C LYS A 287 39.04 25.04 -18.42
N TYR A 288 38.63 26.25 -18.80
CA TYR A 288 37.23 26.54 -19.12
C TYR A 288 36.73 25.73 -20.33
N ILE A 289 37.56 25.58 -21.37
CA ILE A 289 37.24 24.78 -22.56
C ILE A 289 37.09 23.30 -22.19
N GLU A 290 38.00 22.76 -21.38
CA GLU A 290 37.95 21.37 -20.89
C GLU A 290 36.67 21.10 -20.06
N GLU A 291 36.28 22.01 -19.17
CA GLU A 291 35.03 21.91 -18.40
C GLU A 291 33.80 21.77 -19.33
N GLY A 292 33.81 22.47 -20.47
CA GLY A 292 32.74 22.43 -21.47
C GLY A 292 32.58 21.08 -22.19
N GLU A 293 33.62 20.25 -22.26
CA GLU A 293 33.56 18.94 -22.94
C GLU A 293 32.72 17.92 -22.18
N SER A 294 32.49 18.16 -20.89
CA SER A 294 31.70 17.29 -20.01
C SER A 294 30.19 17.57 -20.03
N LEU A 295 29.78 18.71 -20.60
CA LEU A 295 28.40 19.18 -20.59
C LEU A 295 27.62 18.63 -21.80
N LYS A 296 26.37 18.20 -21.57
CA LYS A 296 25.59 17.42 -22.55
C LYS A 296 24.68 18.25 -23.48
N VAL A 297 24.79 19.59 -23.47
CA VAL A 297 23.89 20.49 -24.23
C VAL A 297 24.58 21.03 -25.48
N ALA A 298 24.50 20.31 -26.60
CA ALA A 298 25.40 20.49 -27.75
C ALA A 298 25.43 21.90 -28.38
N GLU A 299 24.29 22.52 -28.69
CA GLU A 299 24.27 23.65 -29.63
C GLU A 299 24.86 24.95 -29.06
N ARG A 300 24.43 25.37 -27.86
CA ARG A 300 24.95 26.61 -27.23
C ARG A 300 26.38 26.45 -26.71
N ILE A 301 26.77 25.23 -26.37
CA ILE A 301 28.11 24.93 -25.86
C ILE A 301 29.13 25.06 -27.00
N ASP A 302 28.79 24.58 -28.19
CA ASP A 302 29.66 24.64 -29.36
C ASP A 302 29.99 26.09 -29.77
N ASP A 303 29.01 26.99 -29.75
CA ASP A 303 29.24 28.41 -30.07
C ASP A 303 30.19 29.07 -29.08
N MET A 304 29.94 28.91 -27.78
CA MET A 304 30.79 29.45 -26.73
C MET A 304 32.18 28.83 -26.73
N ARG A 305 32.29 27.54 -27.04
CA ARG A 305 33.58 26.84 -27.21
C ARG A 305 34.36 27.42 -28.38
N ARG A 306 33.73 27.60 -29.54
CA ARG A 306 34.36 28.22 -30.73
C ARG A 306 34.88 29.63 -30.43
N LEU A 307 34.08 30.45 -29.75
CA LEU A 307 34.49 31.80 -29.33
C LEU A 307 35.67 31.76 -28.35
N SER A 308 35.67 30.81 -27.40
CA SER A 308 36.73 30.63 -26.41
C SER A 308 38.04 30.14 -27.05
N VAL A 309 37.97 29.23 -28.02
CA VAL A 309 39.15 28.81 -28.81
C VAL A 309 39.74 29.98 -29.59
N SER A 310 38.90 30.79 -30.23
CA SER A 310 39.34 31.98 -30.96
C SER A 310 40.04 33.01 -30.03
N ARG A 311 39.48 33.22 -28.82
CA ARG A 311 40.10 34.05 -27.78
C ARG A 311 41.45 33.49 -27.33
N ARG A 312 41.55 32.17 -27.10
CA ARG A 312 42.80 31.48 -26.74
C ARG A 312 43.89 31.74 -27.79
N ASP A 313 43.57 31.56 -29.07
CA ASP A 313 44.50 31.81 -30.17
C ASP A 313 44.96 33.27 -30.25
N ALA A 314 44.06 34.23 -29.98
CA ALA A 314 44.40 35.64 -29.92
C ALA A 314 45.37 35.96 -28.76
N LEU A 315 45.11 35.44 -27.56
CA LEU A 315 45.98 35.60 -26.39
C LEU A 315 47.36 34.97 -26.62
N GLN A 316 47.42 33.81 -27.27
CA GLN A 316 48.67 33.14 -27.61
C GLN A 316 49.53 34.00 -28.55
N LYS A 317 48.92 34.65 -29.54
CA LYS A 317 49.61 35.60 -30.43
C LYS A 317 50.16 36.81 -29.69
N ILE A 318 49.43 37.35 -28.71
CA ILE A 318 49.88 38.48 -27.89
C ILE A 318 51.07 38.07 -27.01
N ALA A 319 50.97 36.93 -26.32
CA ALA A 319 52.06 36.39 -25.51
C ALA A 319 53.36 36.22 -26.33
N MET A 320 53.25 35.65 -27.54
CA MET A 320 54.40 35.50 -28.44
C MET A 320 54.99 36.83 -28.91
N ARG A 321 54.18 37.88 -29.05
CA ARG A 321 54.66 39.22 -29.41
C ARG A 321 55.43 39.87 -28.27
N GLU A 322 54.96 39.76 -27.03
CA GLU A 322 55.68 40.29 -25.85
C GLU A 322 57.01 39.59 -25.61
N ILE A 323 57.07 38.27 -25.80
CA ILE A 323 58.33 37.49 -25.70
C ILE A 323 59.34 37.91 -26.78
N ARG A 324 58.87 38.35 -27.95
CA ARG A 324 59.71 38.76 -29.09
C ARG A 324 60.11 40.25 -29.06
N LYS A 325 59.59 41.06 -28.13
CA LYS A 325 60.03 42.45 -28.03
C LYS A 325 61.49 42.48 -27.58
N PRO A 326 62.40 43.15 -28.31
CA PRO A 326 63.75 43.37 -27.83
C PRO A 326 63.69 44.16 -26.51
N PRO A 327 64.65 43.97 -25.58
CA PRO A 327 64.65 44.70 -24.32
C PRO A 327 64.60 46.20 -24.60
N VAL A 328 63.61 46.87 -24.01
CA VAL A 328 63.44 48.31 -24.15
C VAL A 328 64.69 48.98 -23.58
N GLN A 329 65.52 49.56 -24.46
CA GLN A 329 66.66 50.36 -24.04
C GLN A 329 66.13 51.68 -23.48
N VAL A 330 66.22 51.85 -22.16
CA VAL A 330 65.79 53.07 -21.47
C VAL A 330 66.74 54.20 -21.87
N VAL A 331 66.31 55.07 -22.78
CA VAL A 331 67.04 56.30 -23.11
C VAL A 331 66.61 57.37 -22.10
N SER A 332 67.56 57.87 -21.32
CA SER A 332 67.32 58.98 -20.38
C SER A 332 67.12 60.28 -21.16
N PRO A 333 66.11 61.12 -20.85
CA PRO A 333 65.91 62.37 -21.55
C PRO A 333 66.96 63.40 -21.10
N GLU A 334 67.87 63.77 -22.01
CA GLU A 334 68.71 64.96 -21.87
C GLU A 334 67.84 66.22 -21.90
N LYS A 335 68.01 67.04 -20.87
CA LYS A 335 67.43 68.39 -20.78
C LYS A 335 68.18 69.30 -21.74
N LEU A 336 67.48 69.92 -22.69
CA LEU A 336 67.94 71.14 -23.37
C LEU A 336 66.80 72.16 -23.43
N GLN A 337 67.17 73.38 -23.04
CA GLN A 337 66.31 74.50 -22.69
C GLN A 337 65.74 75.25 -23.90
N CYS A 338 64.63 75.90 -23.59
CA CYS A 338 63.84 76.92 -24.28
C CYS A 338 64.60 77.94 -25.15
N SER A 339 64.04 78.27 -26.32
CA SER A 339 63.82 79.66 -26.76
C SER A 339 62.75 79.73 -27.86
N ASN A 340 61.91 80.76 -27.75
CA ASN A 340 60.69 81.05 -28.50
C ASN A 340 60.90 81.28 -30.01
N ASP A 341 59.88 80.98 -30.83
CA ASP A 341 59.05 82.01 -31.49
C ASP A 341 58.11 81.42 -32.55
N ASP A 342 56.81 81.72 -32.38
CA ASP A 342 55.85 82.16 -33.39
C ASP A 342 55.65 81.40 -34.72
N LYS A 343 54.50 80.70 -34.79
CA LYS A 343 53.38 80.91 -35.75
C LYS A 343 52.71 79.59 -36.09
N HIS A 344 51.43 79.43 -35.74
CA HIS A 344 50.52 78.73 -36.66
C HIS A 344 49.08 79.22 -36.60
N CYS A 345 48.56 79.37 -37.83
CA CYS A 345 47.29 79.95 -38.20
C CYS A 345 46.08 79.13 -37.79
N SER A 346 45.05 79.92 -37.50
CA SER A 346 43.60 79.72 -37.56
C SER A 346 43.10 78.54 -38.42
N VAL A 347 42.28 77.74 -37.75
CA VAL A 347 41.34 76.76 -38.27
C VAL A 347 40.24 77.46 -39.08
N THR A 348 39.94 76.97 -40.29
CA THR A 348 38.67 77.24 -40.98
C THR A 348 37.95 75.93 -41.27
N ILE A 349 36.81 75.80 -40.61
CA ILE A 349 35.77 74.80 -40.80
C ILE A 349 35.06 75.07 -42.13
N VAL A 350 34.92 74.06 -42.98
CA VAL A 350 33.81 74.04 -43.96
C VAL A 350 33.07 72.71 -43.84
N ASN A 351 31.88 72.87 -43.28
CA ASN A 351 30.81 71.93 -43.12
C ASN A 351 30.15 71.64 -44.48
N LYS A 352 29.91 70.38 -44.83
CA LYS A 352 28.96 70.01 -45.89
C LYS A 352 27.97 68.97 -45.36
N ASN A 353 26.81 69.51 -44.97
CA ASN A 353 25.57 68.78 -44.76
C ASN A 353 25.09 68.14 -46.07
N SER A 354 24.61 66.90 -46.01
CA SER A 354 23.34 66.49 -46.64
C SER A 354 22.93 65.07 -46.24
N VAL A 355 21.95 64.98 -45.35
CA VAL A 355 21.12 63.78 -45.14
C VAL A 355 19.82 63.98 -45.92
N PRO A 356 19.36 62.99 -46.71
CA PRO A 356 17.97 62.90 -47.10
C PRO A 356 17.24 61.87 -46.24
N THR A 357 16.08 62.30 -45.76
CA THR A 357 15.03 61.54 -45.08
C THR A 357 14.30 60.54 -45.99
N SER A 358 14.01 59.36 -45.42
CA SER A 358 12.77 58.55 -45.56
C SER A 358 12.51 57.76 -46.87
N PRO A 359 11.55 56.79 -46.95
CA PRO A 359 10.84 56.02 -45.90
C PRO A 359 10.64 54.49 -46.18
N THR A 360 10.13 53.77 -45.18
CA THR A 360 9.20 52.60 -45.21
C THR A 360 9.39 51.42 -46.16
N LYS A 361 9.46 50.21 -45.57
CA LYS A 361 8.34 49.26 -45.55
C LYS A 361 8.40 48.35 -44.33
#